data_AF-A0ABD3WQU7-F1
#
_entry.id   AF-A0ABD3WQU7-F1
#
_cell.length_a   1.000
_cell.length_b   1.000
_cell.length_c   1.000
_cell.angle_alpha   90.00
_cell.angle_beta   90.00
_cell.angle_gamma   90.00
#
_symmetry.space_group_name_H-M   'P 1'
#
loop_
_entity.id
_entity.type
_entity.pdbx_description
1 polymer ?
#
loop_
_entity_poly.entity_id
_entity_poly.type
_entity_poly.pdbx_seq_one_letter_code
_entity_poly.pdbx_strand_id
1 'polypeptide(L)'
;MGKNVGVLLFLAIVSAISATPGTVCKSDLDCGNGECCYIPSPFMIASRRGAPVDAVSLPLQPISLSRDSGVCEMYKLKGESCSFFEKANGHCSCGQGLHCGFVPANQKRSIINMGPGTVECVADVV
;
A
#
# COMPACT_ATOMS: atom_id res chain seq x y z
N MET A 1 -21.38 16.43 43.54
CA MET A 1 -20.61 15.33 42.91
C MET A 1 -21.21 15.10 41.52
N GLY A 2 -20.58 15.52 40.42
CA GLY A 2 -21.24 15.34 39.10
C GLY A 2 -20.64 16.05 37.88
N LYS A 3 -19.41 16.55 37.93
CA LYS A 3 -18.78 17.23 36.78
C LYS A 3 -17.72 16.39 36.05
N ASN A 4 -17.29 15.28 36.64
CA ASN A 4 -16.17 14.48 36.11
C ASN A 4 -16.60 13.23 35.33
N VAL A 5 -17.91 12.91 35.34
CA VAL A 5 -18.47 11.72 34.65
C VAL A 5 -18.58 11.97 33.14
N GLY A 6 -18.86 13.21 32.71
CA GLY A 6 -18.98 13.55 31.29
C GLY A 6 -17.67 13.50 30.52
N VAL A 7 -16.54 13.80 31.16
CA VAL A 7 -15.21 13.83 30.52
C VAL A 7 -14.68 12.42 30.29
N LEU A 8 -14.95 11.48 31.21
CA LEU A 8 -14.56 10.07 31.07
C LEU A 8 -15.36 9.34 29.98
N LEU A 9 -16.61 9.76 29.72
CA LEU A 9 -17.44 9.15 28.68
C LEU A 9 -16.99 9.54 27.26
N PHE A 10 -16.51 10.78 27.06
CA PHE A 10 -16.03 11.25 25.76
C PHE A 10 -14.70 10.63 25.33
N LEU A 11 -13.83 10.27 26.29
CA LEU A 11 -12.53 9.63 26.01
C LEU A 11 -12.66 8.14 25.63
N ALA A 12 -13.77 7.47 25.97
CA ALA A 12 -13.99 6.05 25.66
C ALA A 12 -14.47 5.81 24.21
N ILE A 13 -15.06 6.82 23.56
CA ILE A 13 -15.63 6.68 22.21
C ILE A 13 -14.54 6.74 21.11
N VAL A 14 -13.35 7.27 21.42
CA VAL A 14 -12.28 7.50 20.43
C VAL A 14 -11.37 6.28 20.21
N SER A 15 -11.51 5.20 20.99
CA SER A 15 -10.46 4.18 21.10
C SER A 15 -10.65 2.90 20.28
N ALA A 16 -11.65 2.77 19.40
CA ALA A 16 -12.10 1.43 18.96
C ALA A 16 -12.08 1.14 17.46
N ILE A 17 -11.13 1.68 16.69
CA ILE A 17 -10.90 1.21 15.31
C ILE A 17 -9.42 0.85 15.17
N SER A 18 -9.06 -0.31 15.72
CA SER A 18 -7.82 -1.00 15.39
C SER A 18 -8.25 -2.22 14.57
N ALA A 19 -8.47 -2.04 13.27
CA ALA A 19 -8.65 -3.19 12.39
C ALA A 19 -7.33 -3.99 12.39
N THR A 20 -7.45 -5.31 12.53
CA THR A 20 -6.32 -6.23 12.41
C THR A 20 -6.01 -6.46 10.93
N PRO A 21 -4.74 -6.54 10.52
CA PRO A 21 -4.38 -6.85 9.14
C PRO A 21 -5.00 -8.20 8.73
N GLY A 22 -5.55 -8.27 7.52
CA GLY A 22 -6.29 -9.45 7.06
C GLY A 22 -7.82 -9.36 7.18
N THR A 23 -8.37 -8.27 7.70
CA THR A 23 -9.84 -8.05 7.70
C THR A 23 -10.36 -7.73 6.31
N VAL A 24 -11.57 -8.23 6.00
CA VAL A 24 -12.28 -7.86 4.78
C VAL A 24 -12.68 -6.39 4.85
N CYS A 25 -12.35 -5.62 3.83
CA CYS A 25 -12.63 -4.19 3.73
C CYS A 25 -13.34 -3.87 2.42
N LYS A 26 -14.01 -2.72 2.34
CA LYS A 26 -14.54 -2.17 1.09
C LYS A 26 -13.89 -0.83 0.73
N SER A 27 -13.30 -0.17 1.72
CA SER A 27 -12.60 1.09 1.60
C SER A 27 -11.47 1.17 2.63
N ASP A 28 -10.53 2.09 2.40
CA ASP A 28 -9.42 2.33 3.33
C ASP A 28 -9.89 2.74 4.75
N LEU A 29 -11.11 3.28 4.86
CA LEU A 29 -11.72 3.67 6.14
C LEU A 29 -12.11 2.47 7.02
N ASP A 30 -12.23 1.29 6.42
CA ASP A 30 -12.51 0.05 7.14
C ASP A 30 -11.25 -0.55 7.77
N CYS A 31 -10.08 -0.02 7.41
CA CYS A 31 -8.77 -0.48 7.88
C CYS A 31 -8.20 0.44 8.97
N GLY A 32 -7.21 -0.06 9.71
CA GLY A 32 -6.58 0.68 10.80
C GLY A 32 -5.70 1.83 10.32
N ASN A 33 -5.21 2.64 11.26
CA ASN A 33 -4.18 3.63 10.96
C ASN A 33 -2.93 2.95 10.41
N GLY A 34 -2.46 3.40 9.24
CA GLY A 34 -1.29 2.80 8.59
C GLY A 34 -1.62 1.59 7.71
N GLU A 35 -2.89 1.32 7.46
CA GLU A 35 -3.37 0.28 6.56
C GLU A 35 -4.21 0.86 5.41
N CYS A 36 -4.29 0.13 4.31
CA CYS A 36 -5.18 0.42 3.19
C CYS A 36 -5.97 -0.82 2.80
N CYS A 37 -7.05 -0.63 2.04
CA CYS A 37 -7.85 -1.73 1.54
C CYS A 37 -7.29 -2.24 0.20
N TYR A 38 -6.58 -3.37 0.22
CA TYR A 38 -6.15 -4.06 -0.99
C TYR A 38 -7.34 -4.68 -1.70
N ILE A 39 -7.85 -3.98 -2.72
CA ILE A 39 -8.89 -4.50 -3.61
C ILE A 39 -8.19 -4.95 -4.90
N PRO A 40 -8.07 -6.27 -5.14
CA PRO A 40 -7.37 -6.77 -6.31
C PRO A 40 -8.03 -6.25 -7.59
N SER A 41 -7.23 -5.57 -8.42
CA SER A 41 -7.68 -5.11 -9.74
C SER A 41 -8.13 -6.30 -10.60
N PRO A 42 -9.18 -6.15 -11.42
CA PRO A 42 -9.57 -7.19 -12.38
C PRO A 42 -8.47 -7.50 -13.40
N PHE A 43 -7.53 -6.56 -13.60
CA PHE A 43 -6.37 -6.73 -14.48
C PHE A 43 -5.09 -6.41 -13.72
N MET A 44 -4.19 -7.40 -13.60
CA MET A 44 -2.86 -7.20 -13.04
C MET A 44 -1.92 -6.60 -14.08
N ILE A 45 -1.34 -5.45 -13.77
CA ILE A 45 -0.29 -4.79 -14.54
C ILE A 45 1.06 -5.30 -14.04
N ALA A 46 1.80 -5.98 -14.91
CA ALA A 46 3.13 -6.47 -14.63
C ALA A 46 4.10 -6.14 -15.78
N SER A 47 5.38 -5.99 -15.46
CA SER A 47 6.43 -5.84 -16.47
C SER A 47 6.63 -7.16 -17.22
N ARG A 48 6.75 -7.08 -18.55
CA ARG A 48 7.07 -8.25 -19.40
C ARG A 48 8.38 -8.95 -19.02
N ARG A 49 9.30 -8.26 -18.35
CA ARG A 49 10.60 -8.80 -17.94
C ARG A 49 10.52 -9.72 -16.71
N GLY A 50 9.44 -9.64 -15.94
CA GLY A 50 9.23 -10.46 -14.74
C GLY A 50 8.08 -11.45 -14.86
N ALA A 51 7.36 -11.46 -15.99
CA ALA A 51 6.36 -12.48 -16.25
C ALA A 51 7.09 -13.80 -16.51
N PRO A 52 6.87 -14.87 -15.71
CA PRO A 52 7.36 -16.18 -16.10
C PRO A 52 6.76 -16.49 -17.47
N VAL A 53 7.55 -17.09 -18.36
CA VAL A 53 7.13 -17.44 -19.72
C VAL A 53 5.84 -18.28 -19.76
N ASP A 54 5.49 -18.92 -18.64
CA ASP A 54 4.27 -19.70 -18.43
C ASP A 54 3.04 -18.88 -17.98
N ALA A 55 3.19 -17.59 -17.63
CA ALA A 55 2.07 -16.71 -17.25
C ALA A 55 1.16 -16.34 -18.43
N VAL A 56 1.57 -16.62 -19.67
CA VAL A 56 0.72 -16.52 -20.86
C VAL A 56 -0.34 -17.64 -20.89
N SER A 57 -0.17 -18.68 -20.07
CA SER A 57 -1.05 -19.86 -20.00
C SER A 57 -1.85 -19.97 -18.69
N LEU A 58 -1.93 -18.89 -17.89
CA LEU A 58 -2.81 -18.89 -16.73
C LEU A 58 -4.24 -19.18 -17.21
N PRO A 59 -4.93 -20.21 -16.68
CA PRO A 59 -6.34 -20.42 -17.00
C PRO A 59 -7.05 -19.10 -16.72
N LEU A 60 -7.84 -18.64 -17.69
CA LEU A 60 -8.74 -17.50 -17.56
C LEU A 60 -9.59 -17.73 -16.30
N GLN A 61 -9.09 -17.28 -15.14
CA GLN A 61 -9.89 -17.23 -13.94
C GLN A 61 -11.05 -16.30 -14.30
N PRO A 62 -12.28 -16.66 -13.97
CA PRO A 62 -13.43 -15.84 -14.30
C PRO A 62 -13.13 -14.43 -13.81
N ILE A 63 -13.13 -13.49 -14.77
CA ILE A 63 -12.94 -12.06 -14.52
C ILE A 63 -14.09 -11.69 -13.59
N SER A 64 -13.84 -11.73 -12.28
CA SER A 64 -14.80 -11.28 -11.27
C SER A 64 -14.84 -9.77 -11.45
N LEU A 65 -15.81 -9.33 -12.25
CA LEU A 65 -15.82 -8.03 -12.92
C LEU A 65 -15.87 -6.83 -11.95
N SER A 66 -16.14 -7.09 -10.69
CA SER A 66 -15.87 -6.19 -9.57
C SER A 66 -15.70 -7.07 -8.34
N ARG A 67 -14.54 -7.04 -7.68
CA ARG A 67 -14.47 -7.45 -6.27
C ARG A 67 -14.85 -6.22 -5.46
N ASP A 68 -16.06 -6.21 -4.92
CA ASP A 68 -16.57 -5.13 -4.07
C ASP A 68 -15.95 -5.13 -2.67
N SER A 69 -14.99 -6.03 -2.43
CA SER A 69 -14.29 -6.17 -1.16
C SER A 69 -12.85 -6.59 -1.38
N GLY A 70 -11.99 -6.10 -0.49
CA GLY A 70 -10.56 -6.35 -0.42
C GLY A 70 -10.16 -6.85 0.95
N VAL A 71 -8.87 -6.75 1.23
CA VAL A 71 -8.27 -7.12 2.52
C VAL A 71 -7.40 -5.98 3.03
N CYS A 72 -7.46 -5.68 4.32
CA CYS A 72 -6.58 -4.68 4.91
C CYS A 72 -5.11 -5.14 4.85
N GLU A 73 -4.27 -4.34 4.19
CA GLU A 73 -2.83 -4.53 4.03
C GLU A 73 -2.10 -3.29 4.58
N MET A 74 -0.90 -3.47 5.13
CA MET A 74 -0.14 -2.36 5.69
C MET A 74 0.46 -1.48 4.58
N TYR A 75 0.45 -0.16 4.80
CA TYR A 75 1.25 0.74 3.96
C TYR A 75 2.74 0.49 4.17
N LYS A 76 3.51 0.69 3.10
CA LYS A 76 4.96 0.60 3.16
C LYS A 76 5.57 1.79 3.88
N LEU A 77 6.53 1.49 4.74
CA LEU A 77 7.31 2.44 5.51
C LEU A 77 8.46 3.02 4.69
N LYS A 78 9.03 4.12 5.17
CA LYS A 78 10.20 4.76 4.55
C LYS A 78 11.37 3.77 4.44
N GLY A 79 11.98 3.70 3.26
CA GLY A 79 13.09 2.80 2.94
C GLY A 79 12.67 1.39 2.55
N GLU A 80 11.37 1.05 2.61
CA GLU A 80 10.90 -0.22 2.09
C GLU A 80 10.86 -0.24 0.58
N SER A 81 11.23 -1.39 0.00
CA SER A 81 11.17 -1.62 -1.45
C SER A 81 9.74 -1.49 -1.95
N CYS A 82 9.56 -0.72 -3.02
CA CYS A 82 8.25 -0.45 -3.61
C CYS A 82 8.27 -0.62 -5.13
N SER A 83 7.08 -0.81 -5.71
CA SER A 83 6.90 -0.84 -7.15
C SER A 83 5.81 0.12 -7.59
N PHE A 84 6.07 0.85 -8.67
CA PHE A 84 5.11 1.78 -9.27
C PHE A 84 3.78 1.12 -9.65
N PHE A 85 3.77 -0.19 -9.89
CA PHE A 85 2.58 -0.93 -10.29
C PHE A 85 1.73 -1.42 -9.11
N GLU A 86 2.24 -1.39 -7.87
CA GLU A 86 1.50 -1.90 -6.70
C GLU A 86 0.17 -1.18 -6.52
N LYS A 87 0.20 0.16 -6.50
CA LYS A 87 -1.02 0.97 -6.39
C LYS A 87 -1.99 0.74 -7.54
N ALA A 88 -1.47 0.54 -8.76
CA ALA A 88 -2.30 0.28 -9.94
C ALA A 88 -2.93 -1.13 -9.91
N ASN A 89 -2.30 -2.08 -9.22
CA ASN A 89 -2.83 -3.43 -8.98
C ASN A 89 -3.74 -3.50 -7.75
N GLY A 90 -3.95 -2.38 -7.06
CA GLY A 90 -4.80 -2.24 -5.89
C GLY A 90 -4.08 -2.42 -4.56
N HIS A 91 -2.79 -2.78 -4.55
CA HIS A 91 -2.00 -3.01 -3.34
C HIS A 91 -1.69 -1.72 -2.57
N CYS A 92 -1.45 -1.88 -1.26
CA CYS A 92 -0.95 -0.80 -0.44
C CYS A 92 0.51 -0.49 -0.81
N SER A 93 0.72 0.70 -1.36
CA SER A 93 2.05 1.22 -1.72
C SER A 93 2.66 1.96 -0.52
N CYS A 94 3.42 3.04 -0.77
CA CYS A 94 4.00 3.87 0.27
C CYS A 94 2.92 4.59 1.11
N GLY A 95 3.18 4.72 2.42
CA GLY A 95 2.31 5.43 3.35
C GLY A 95 2.23 6.94 3.09
N GLN A 96 1.42 7.63 3.89
CA GLN A 96 1.20 9.08 3.74
C GLN A 96 2.52 9.88 3.82
N GLY A 97 2.67 10.85 2.92
CA GLY A 97 3.87 11.69 2.81
C GLY A 97 5.09 10.99 2.23
N LEU A 98 4.91 9.77 1.69
CA LEU A 98 5.95 9.00 1.00
C LEU A 98 5.50 8.71 -0.45
N HIS A 99 6.46 8.71 -1.37
CA HIS A 99 6.28 8.20 -2.73
C HIS A 99 7.33 7.14 -3.05
N CYS A 100 7.03 6.32 -4.05
CA CYS A 100 7.95 5.31 -4.55
C CYS A 100 8.99 5.98 -5.46
N GLY A 101 10.24 6.05 -5.00
CA GLY A 101 11.31 6.82 -5.64
C GLY A 101 12.63 6.06 -5.75
N PHE A 102 13.46 6.45 -6.72
CA PHE A 102 14.77 5.84 -6.93
C PHE A 102 15.80 6.36 -5.92
N VAL A 103 16.43 5.45 -5.19
CA VAL A 103 17.52 5.72 -4.25
C VAL A 103 18.84 5.20 -4.85
N PRO A 104 19.80 6.09 -5.20
CA PRO A 104 21.08 5.67 -5.76
C PRO A 104 21.92 4.93 -4.71
N ALA A 105 22.48 3.77 -5.07
CA ALA A 105 23.43 3.06 -4.23
C ALA A 105 24.77 3.80 -4.27
N ASN A 106 25.04 4.61 -3.24
CA ASN A 106 26.32 5.29 -2.95
C ASN A 106 27.33 5.31 -4.12
N GLN A 107 27.04 6.07 -5.18
CA GLN A 107 27.99 6.37 -6.24
C GLN A 107 28.11 7.87 -6.40
N LYS A 108 29.35 8.36 -6.25
CA LYS A 108 29.76 9.69 -6.70
C LYS A 108 29.13 9.95 -8.06
N ARG A 109 28.30 11.00 -8.13
CA ARG A 109 27.54 11.46 -9.31
C ARG A 109 28.31 11.21 -10.61
N SER A 110 27.89 10.21 -11.38
CA SER A 110 28.22 10.13 -12.81
C SER A 110 26.96 10.52 -13.57
N ILE A 111 27.03 11.61 -14.33
CA ILE A 111 25.89 12.32 -14.94
C ILE A 111 25.28 11.53 -16.12
N ILE A 112 25.83 10.36 -16.46
CA ILE A 112 25.63 9.73 -17.78
C ILE A 112 24.84 8.42 -17.74
N ASN A 113 24.56 7.85 -16.58
CA ASN A 113 23.68 6.68 -16.42
C ASN A 113 23.02 6.72 -15.04
N MET A 114 21.74 6.34 -14.93
CA MET A 114 21.17 5.94 -13.64
C MET A 114 22.07 4.81 -13.11
N GLY A 115 22.93 5.13 -12.15
CA GLY A 115 23.84 4.19 -11.51
C GLY A 115 23.06 3.07 -10.80
N PRO A 116 23.75 2.08 -10.21
CA PRO A 116 23.08 1.09 -9.37
C PRO A 116 22.26 1.80 -8.28
N GLY A 117 21.07 1.29 -8.00
CA GLY A 117 20.17 1.83 -6.99
C GLY A 117 18.93 0.97 -6.83
N THR A 118 18.12 1.32 -5.84
CA THR A 118 16.89 0.63 -5.45
C THR A 118 15.71 1.57 -5.61
N VAL A 119 14.49 1.02 -5.69
CA VAL A 119 13.27 1.82 -5.65
C VAL A 119 12.62 1.59 -4.30
N GLU A 120 12.50 2.65 -3.52
CA GLU A 120 12.08 2.60 -2.12
C GLU A 120 11.08 3.72 -1.84
N CYS A 121 10.31 3.56 -0.75
CA CYS A 121 9.45 4.63 -0.25
C CYS A 121 10.30 5.75 0.34
N VAL A 122 10.29 6.91 -0.32
CA VAL A 122 11.03 8.12 0.07
C VAL A 122 10.04 9.24 0.40
N ALA A 123 10.46 10.20 1.23
CA ALA A 123 9.60 11.31 1.60
C ALA A 123 9.30 12.22 0.40
N ASP A 124 8.07 12.71 0.30
CA ASP A 124 7.72 13.77 -0.63
C ASP A 124 8.54 15.02 -0.31
N VAL A 125 9.25 15.55 -1.32
CA VAL A 125 9.96 16.81 -1.20
C VAL A 125 8.92 17.91 -1.43
N VAL A 126 8.35 18.42 -0.34
CA VAL A 126 7.51 19.62 -0.34
C VAL A 126 8.40 20.86 -0.48
#